data_AF-A0A940S0S3-F1
#
_entry.id   AF-A0A940S0S3-F1
#
_cell.length_a   1.000
_cell.length_b   1.000
_cell.length_c   1.000
_cell.angle_alpha   90.00
_cell.angle_beta   90.00
_cell.angle_gamma   90.00
#
_symmetry.space_group_name_H-M   'P 1'
#
loop_
_entity.id
_entity.type
_entity.pdbx_description
1 polymer ?
#
loop_
_entity_poly.entity_id
_entity_poly.type
_entity_poly.pdbx_seq_one_letter_code
_entity_poly.pdbx_strand_id
1 'polypeptide(L)'
;MRAYMMALAGAVALAGCVENESGSADVMPGPQDGQVLFMENCAVCHGEDGKGSGPMARRLQKPPKDLTLIELRHGDRFPRAKIMSIIDGYARSDMTGPGMPEFGALLEGDLVPFDSGDGKLTPTPRKLVALLEYLQTIQQKRK
;
A
#
# COMPACT_ATOMS: atom_id res chain seq x y z
N MET A 1 -20.11 48.52 -58.93
CA MET A 1 -20.56 47.13 -58.68
C MET A 1 -19.35 46.27 -58.31
N ARG A 2 -19.48 45.46 -57.24
CA ARG A 2 -18.55 44.41 -56.73
C ARG A 2 -17.30 44.94 -56.01
N ALA A 3 -17.28 45.06 -54.67
CA ALA A 3 -17.23 44.01 -53.63
C ALA A 3 -15.99 43.12 -53.75
N TYR A 4 -15.11 43.13 -52.73
CA TYR A 4 -14.99 42.07 -51.73
C TYR A 4 -13.86 42.40 -50.74
N MET A 5 -14.25 42.58 -49.47
CA MET A 5 -13.38 42.41 -48.32
C MET A 5 -12.84 40.97 -48.33
N MET A 6 -11.54 40.78 -48.17
CA MET A 6 -11.00 39.56 -47.59
C MET A 6 -10.00 39.94 -46.50
N ALA A 7 -10.52 39.96 -45.28
CA ALA A 7 -9.73 39.92 -44.07
C ALA A 7 -9.02 38.56 -44.01
N LEU A 8 -7.68 38.54 -44.05
CA LEU A 8 -6.92 37.39 -43.59
C LEU A 8 -6.77 37.50 -42.06
N ALA A 9 -7.70 36.89 -41.34
CA ALA A 9 -7.51 36.56 -39.94
C ALA A 9 -6.54 35.37 -39.87
N GLY A 10 -5.29 35.64 -39.50
CA GLY A 10 -4.30 34.60 -39.22
C GLY A 10 -4.69 33.85 -37.94
N ALA A 11 -5.10 32.59 -38.07
CA ALA A 11 -5.33 31.70 -36.94
C ALA A 11 -3.97 31.20 -36.43
N VAL A 12 -3.53 31.73 -35.28
CA VAL A 12 -2.39 31.18 -34.53
C VAL A 12 -2.90 29.92 -33.79
N ALA A 13 -2.54 28.74 -34.30
CA ALA A 13 -2.78 27.49 -33.60
C ALA A 13 -1.74 27.33 -32.48
N LEU A 14 -2.12 27.67 -31.25
CA LEU A 14 -1.39 27.26 -30.06
C LEU A 14 -1.61 25.75 -29.86
N ALA A 15 -0.65 24.94 -30.31
CA ALA A 15 -0.53 23.55 -29.89
C ALA A 15 -0.12 23.55 -28.41
N GLY A 16 -1.12 23.61 -27.52
CA GLY A 16 -0.93 23.36 -26.10
C GLY A 16 -0.44 21.94 -25.88
N CYS A 17 0.52 21.78 -24.99
CA CYS A 17 1.01 20.49 -24.56
C CYS A 17 -0.19 19.68 -24.06
N VAL A 18 -0.48 18.54 -24.68
CA VAL A 18 -1.34 17.54 -24.05
C VAL A 18 -0.53 17.03 -22.86
N GLU A 19 -0.92 17.39 -21.63
CA GLU A 19 -0.55 16.59 -20.47
C GLU A 19 -1.03 15.17 -20.74
N ASN A 20 -0.08 14.33 -21.12
CA ASN A 20 -0.25 12.91 -21.21
C ASN A 20 -0.46 12.41 -19.77
N GLU A 21 -1.70 12.41 -19.31
CA GLU A 21 -2.09 11.82 -18.03
C GLU A 21 -1.97 10.30 -18.13
N SER A 22 -0.73 9.84 -18.11
CA SER A 22 -0.36 8.48 -17.79
C SER A 22 -0.93 8.15 -16.41
N GLY A 23 -1.96 7.32 -16.39
CA GLY A 23 -2.79 7.05 -15.22
C GLY A 23 -2.04 6.55 -13.98
N SER A 24 -2.74 6.68 -12.85
CA SER A 24 -2.56 5.94 -11.59
C SER A 24 -1.24 6.16 -10.80
N ALA A 25 -0.21 6.74 -11.41
CA ALA A 25 1.09 6.94 -10.76
C ALA A 25 1.04 8.02 -9.66
N ASP A 26 0.20 9.03 -9.81
CA ASP A 26 0.18 10.22 -8.94
C ASP A 26 -0.72 10.11 -7.70
N VAL A 27 -1.60 9.10 -7.64
CA VAL A 27 -2.47 8.88 -6.46
C VAL A 27 -1.82 7.86 -5.53
N MET A 28 -1.67 8.26 -4.26
CA MET A 28 -1.19 7.36 -3.20
C MET A 28 -2.23 6.25 -2.93
N PRO A 29 -1.81 4.99 -2.74
CA PRO A 29 -2.73 3.91 -2.46
C PRO A 29 -3.45 4.11 -1.12
N GLY A 30 -4.73 3.73 -1.07
CA GLY A 30 -5.56 3.89 0.12
C GLY A 30 -5.70 2.60 0.95
N PRO A 31 -6.26 2.70 2.16
CA PRO A 31 -6.60 1.54 2.99
C PRO A 31 -7.53 0.53 2.29
N GLN A 32 -8.39 0.99 1.37
CA GLN A 32 -9.32 0.13 0.64
C GLN A 32 -8.57 -0.82 -0.31
N ASP A 33 -7.53 -0.32 -1.01
CA ASP A 33 -6.67 -1.14 -1.86
C ASP A 33 -5.95 -2.21 -1.02
N GLY A 34 -5.48 -1.81 0.18
CA GLY A 34 -4.86 -2.71 1.14
C GLY A 34 -5.81 -3.77 1.67
N GLN A 35 -7.08 -3.42 1.92
CA GLN A 35 -8.08 -4.37 2.38
C GLN A 35 -8.30 -5.48 1.36
N VAL A 36 -8.42 -5.14 0.07
CA VAL A 36 -8.58 -6.14 -1.00
C VAL A 36 -7.40 -7.10 -1.00
N LEU A 37 -6.17 -6.57 -1.02
CA LEU A 37 -4.94 -7.37 -0.98
C LEU A 37 -4.86 -8.25 0.27
N PHE A 38 -5.28 -7.73 1.43
CA PHE A 38 -5.29 -8.46 2.68
C PHE A 38 -6.26 -9.65 2.63
N MET A 39 -7.46 -9.45 2.07
CA MET A 39 -8.45 -10.53 1.95
C MET A 39 -7.96 -11.63 1.01
N GLU A 40 -7.29 -11.28 -0.08
CA GLU A 40 -6.76 -12.23 -1.06
C GLU A 40 -5.59 -13.05 -0.51
N ASN A 41 -4.68 -12.43 0.26
CA ASN A 41 -3.36 -13.00 0.55
C ASN A 41 -3.11 -13.26 2.04
N CYS A 42 -3.72 -12.49 2.94
CA CYS A 42 -3.38 -12.47 4.35
C CYS A 42 -4.46 -13.11 5.24
N ALA A 43 -5.74 -12.93 4.89
CA ALA A 43 -6.88 -13.39 5.68
C ALA A 43 -6.94 -14.90 5.88
N VAL A 44 -6.37 -15.68 4.94
CA VAL A 44 -6.27 -17.14 5.07
C VAL A 44 -5.54 -17.58 6.35
N CYS A 45 -4.58 -16.78 6.80
CA CYS A 45 -3.83 -16.99 8.04
C CYS A 45 -4.32 -16.07 9.16
N HIS A 46 -4.47 -14.76 8.89
CA HIS A 46 -4.78 -13.76 9.91
C HIS A 46 -6.27 -13.61 10.21
N GLY A 47 -7.16 -14.26 9.46
CA GLY A 47 -8.61 -14.07 9.54
C GLY A 47 -9.05 -12.79 8.85
N GLU A 48 -10.31 -12.74 8.41
CA GLU A 48 -10.89 -11.54 7.77
C GLU A 48 -10.93 -10.33 8.71
N ASP A 49 -11.01 -10.58 10.03
CA ASP A 49 -10.97 -9.55 11.06
C ASP A 49 -9.55 -9.23 11.58
N GLY A 50 -8.52 -9.85 10.98
CA GLY A 50 -7.12 -9.64 11.34
C GLY A 50 -6.71 -10.19 12.70
N LYS A 51 -7.55 -10.95 13.41
CA LYS A 51 -7.27 -11.38 14.79
C LYS A 51 -6.41 -12.63 14.94
N GLY A 52 -5.89 -13.16 13.83
CA GLY A 52 -5.08 -14.38 13.82
C GLY A 52 -5.88 -15.68 13.78
N SER A 53 -7.18 -15.60 13.46
CA SER A 53 -8.14 -16.72 13.51
C SER A 53 -8.43 -17.34 12.13
N GLY A 54 -7.58 -17.08 11.13
CA GLY A 54 -7.77 -17.55 9.76
C GLY A 54 -7.86 -19.08 9.64
N PRO A 55 -8.48 -19.61 8.57
CA PRO A 55 -8.69 -21.05 8.39
C PRO A 55 -7.39 -21.87 8.44
N MET A 56 -6.26 -21.30 8.04
CA MET A 56 -4.94 -21.96 8.13
C MET A 56 -4.25 -21.80 9.49
N ALA A 57 -4.69 -20.88 10.35
CA ALA A 57 -4.01 -20.57 11.62
C ALA A 57 -3.80 -21.81 12.50
N ARG A 58 -4.79 -22.71 12.56
CA ARG A 58 -4.73 -23.96 13.35
C ARG A 58 -3.73 -25.00 12.82
N ARG A 59 -3.27 -24.84 11.57
CA ARG A 59 -2.31 -25.76 10.94
C ARG A 59 -0.86 -25.25 11.04
N LEU A 60 -0.65 -24.03 11.53
CA LEU A 60 0.69 -23.46 11.70
C LEU A 60 1.27 -23.87 13.07
N GLN A 61 2.58 -24.13 13.10
CA GLN A 61 3.30 -24.41 14.36
C GLN A 61 3.20 -23.23 15.34
N LYS A 62 3.22 -22.01 14.80
CA LYS A 62 3.01 -20.78 15.55
C LYS A 62 1.82 -20.05 14.93
N PRO A 63 0.71 -19.86 15.68
CA PRO A 63 -0.44 -19.16 15.14
C PRO A 63 -0.10 -17.69 14.86
N PRO A 64 -0.75 -17.07 13.86
CA PRO A 64 -0.54 -15.66 13.57
C PRO A 64 -1.00 -14.79 14.74
N LYS A 65 -0.33 -13.65 14.94
CA LYS A 65 -0.71 -12.69 15.98
C LYS A 65 -1.98 -11.95 15.57
N ASP A 66 -2.76 -11.53 16.57
CA ASP A 66 -3.81 -10.53 16.40
C ASP A 66 -3.19 -9.21 15.91
N LEU A 67 -3.47 -8.86 14.66
CA LEU A 67 -2.96 -7.67 13.99
C LEU A 67 -3.66 -6.40 14.46
N THR A 68 -4.84 -6.49 15.06
CA THR A 68 -5.58 -5.32 15.57
C THR A 68 -4.94 -4.73 16.84
N LEU A 69 -3.99 -5.44 17.43
CA LEU A 69 -3.30 -5.04 18.67
C LEU A 69 -1.83 -4.63 18.41
N ILE A 70 -1.44 -4.30 17.18
CA ILE A 70 -0.07 -3.90 16.87
C ILE A 70 0.28 -2.62 17.64
N GLU A 71 -0.53 -1.57 17.56
CA GLU A 71 -0.25 -0.31 18.26
C GLU A 71 -0.11 -0.49 19.77
N LEU A 72 -1.05 -1.21 20.38
CA LEU A 72 -1.06 -1.46 21.83
C LEU A 72 0.21 -2.19 22.30
N ARG A 73 0.75 -3.11 21.49
CA ARG A 73 2.04 -3.80 21.78
C ARG A 73 3.27 -2.90 21.60
N HIS A 74 3.10 -1.75 20.96
CA HIS A 74 4.18 -0.82 20.60
C HIS A 74 4.05 0.54 21.30
N GLY A 75 3.40 0.58 22.46
CA GLY A 75 3.25 1.80 23.26
C GLY A 75 2.34 2.82 22.57
N ASP A 76 1.22 2.33 22.04
CA ASP A 76 0.17 3.08 21.35
C ASP A 76 0.67 3.82 20.09
N ARG A 77 1.75 3.30 19.48
CA ARG A 77 2.30 3.78 18.20
C ARG A 77 2.34 2.66 17.17
N PHE A 78 1.97 2.98 15.93
CA PHE A 78 2.03 2.03 14.83
C PHE A 78 3.44 1.98 14.21
N PRO A 79 4.20 0.87 14.31
CA PRO A 79 5.60 0.82 13.91
C PRO A 79 5.73 0.54 12.41
N ARG A 80 5.41 1.53 11.57
CA ARG A 80 5.26 1.41 10.11
C ARG A 80 6.41 0.66 9.42
N ALA A 81 7.65 1.15 9.54
CA ALA A 81 8.83 0.51 8.94
C ALA A 81 9.01 -0.96 9.36
N LYS A 82 8.75 -1.29 10.63
CA LYS A 82 8.85 -2.67 11.13
C LYS A 82 7.79 -3.58 10.50
N ILE A 83 6.55 -3.10 10.38
CA ILE A 83 5.47 -3.87 9.75
C ILE A 83 5.77 -4.11 8.28
N MET A 84 6.22 -3.08 7.56
CA MET A 84 6.62 -3.22 6.16
C MET A 84 7.73 -4.25 5.98
N SER A 85 8.77 -4.20 6.82
CA SER A 85 9.86 -5.18 6.78
C SER A 85 9.41 -6.62 7.05
N ILE A 86 8.38 -6.81 7.89
CA ILE A 86 7.78 -8.13 8.14
C ILE A 86 6.97 -8.61 6.94
N ILE A 87 6.18 -7.73 6.32
CA ILE A 87 5.36 -8.07 5.15
C ILE A 87 6.24 -8.39 3.94
N ASP A 88 7.24 -7.55 3.69
CA ASP A 88 8.16 -7.70 2.57
C ASP A 88 9.05 -8.95 2.74
N GLY A 89 9.36 -9.31 3.99
CA GLY A 89 10.06 -10.55 4.37
C GLY A 89 11.51 -10.36 4.84
N TYR A 90 12.06 -9.14 4.74
CA TYR A 90 13.40 -8.81 5.26
C TYR A 90 13.57 -8.98 6.78
N ALA A 91 12.49 -8.90 7.57
CA ALA A 91 12.58 -9.01 9.04
C ALA A 91 12.93 -10.42 9.55
N ARG A 92 13.02 -11.44 8.67
CA ARG A 92 13.20 -12.86 9.03
C ARG A 92 14.62 -13.27 9.43
N SER A 93 15.52 -12.33 9.70
CA SER A 93 16.90 -12.67 10.11
C SER A 93 17.01 -13.33 11.50
N ASP A 94 15.91 -13.50 12.26
CA ASP A 94 15.90 -14.19 13.56
C ASP A 94 15.46 -15.68 13.50
N MET A 95 16.35 -16.50 12.95
CA MET A 95 16.77 -17.87 13.38
C MET A 95 15.78 -18.99 13.82
N THR A 96 14.44 -18.87 13.78
CA THR A 96 13.55 -20.03 14.05
C THR A 96 12.24 -20.04 13.23
N GLY A 97 12.24 -20.67 12.05
CA GLY A 97 11.06 -21.25 11.39
C GLY A 97 10.10 -20.32 10.60
N PRO A 98 9.39 -20.83 9.57
CA PRO A 98 8.59 -20.04 8.62
C PRO A 98 7.22 -19.68 9.22
N GLY A 99 7.13 -18.60 9.98
CA GLY A 99 5.86 -18.13 10.54
C GLY A 99 4.98 -17.34 9.55
N MET A 100 5.60 -16.65 8.59
CA MET A 100 4.93 -15.78 7.61
C MET A 100 5.65 -15.91 6.26
N PRO A 101 4.93 -16.13 5.13
CA PRO A 101 5.54 -16.21 3.81
C PRO A 101 6.26 -14.92 3.38
N GLU A 102 7.15 -15.03 2.40
CA GLU A 102 7.71 -13.88 1.69
C GLU A 102 6.65 -13.32 0.74
N PHE A 103 6.28 -12.05 0.90
CA PHE A 103 5.34 -11.38 0.00
C PHE A 103 5.99 -10.35 -0.91
N GLY A 104 7.28 -10.02 -0.74
CA GLY A 104 7.96 -9.00 -1.54
C GLY A 104 7.75 -9.16 -3.05
N ALA A 105 8.00 -10.36 -3.60
CA ALA A 105 7.78 -10.65 -5.02
C ALA A 105 6.31 -10.53 -5.47
N LEU A 106 5.34 -10.83 -4.58
CA LEU A 106 3.92 -10.70 -4.87
C LEU A 106 3.45 -9.23 -4.83
N LEU A 107 4.16 -8.40 -4.05
CA LEU A 107 3.88 -7.00 -3.84
C LEU A 107 4.67 -6.07 -4.78
N GLU A 108 5.54 -6.63 -5.62
CA GLU A 108 6.18 -5.92 -6.72
C GLU A 108 5.16 -5.24 -7.65
N GLY A 109 5.62 -4.16 -8.27
CA GLY A 109 4.85 -3.31 -9.17
C GLY A 109 5.29 -1.85 -9.05
N ASP A 110 4.37 -0.95 -9.39
CA ASP A 110 4.63 0.48 -9.40
C ASP A 110 5.10 0.98 -8.02
N LEU A 111 6.13 1.83 -8.04
CA LEU A 111 6.68 2.45 -6.85
C LEU A 111 6.00 3.79 -6.57
N VAL A 112 5.89 4.13 -5.30
CA VAL A 112 5.47 5.46 -4.82
C VAL A 112 6.49 6.02 -3.84
N PRO A 113 6.75 7.34 -3.84
CA PRO A 113 7.53 7.97 -2.78
C PRO A 113 6.75 7.89 -1.47
N PHE A 114 7.32 7.24 -0.46
CA PHE A 114 6.64 7.01 0.80
C PHE A 114 7.58 7.18 1.99
N ASP A 115 7.10 7.88 3.04
CA ASP A 115 7.79 8.05 4.31
C ASP A 115 7.22 7.08 5.34
N SER A 116 8.08 6.18 5.84
CA SER A 116 7.72 5.17 6.85
C SER A 116 7.83 5.68 8.29
N GLY A 117 8.12 6.97 8.48
CA GLY A 117 8.26 7.66 9.76
C GLY A 117 9.69 8.14 10.08
N ASP A 118 10.60 8.10 9.11
CA ASP A 118 12.00 8.57 9.26
C ASP A 118 12.26 9.92 8.58
N GLY A 119 11.23 10.52 7.97
CA GLY A 119 11.34 11.80 7.26
C GLY A 119 11.89 11.66 5.84
N LYS A 120 12.10 10.45 5.34
CA LYS A 120 12.68 10.20 4.01
C LYS A 120 11.68 9.54 3.09
N LEU A 121 11.40 10.20 1.96
CA LEU A 121 10.62 9.60 0.88
C LEU A 121 11.45 8.51 0.20
N THR A 122 11.07 7.26 0.43
CA THR A 122 11.70 6.09 -0.15
C THR A 122 10.79 5.50 -1.24
N PRO A 123 11.30 5.21 -2.45
CA PRO A 123 10.55 4.49 -3.46
C PRO A 123 10.11 3.12 -2.92
N THR A 124 8.80 2.95 -2.74
CA THR A 124 8.21 1.80 -2.06
C THR A 124 7.13 1.17 -2.93
N PRO A 125 7.03 -0.16 -3.02
CA PRO A 125 5.95 -0.80 -3.77
C PRO A 125 4.57 -0.35 -3.29
N ARG A 126 3.73 0.09 -4.22
CA ARG A 126 2.38 0.62 -3.94
C ARG A 126 1.51 -0.35 -3.14
N LYS A 127 1.56 -1.64 -3.46
CA LYS A 127 0.80 -2.69 -2.75
C LYS A 127 1.24 -2.83 -1.29
N LEU A 128 2.53 -2.67 -1.00
CA LEU A 128 3.06 -2.72 0.36
C LEU A 128 2.58 -1.52 1.18
N VAL A 129 2.56 -0.33 0.59
CA VAL A 129 1.99 0.88 1.21
C VAL A 129 0.49 0.68 1.48
N ALA A 130 -0.27 0.19 0.50
CA ALA A 130 -1.69 -0.08 0.64
C ALA A 130 -2.00 -0.99 1.84
N LEU A 131 -1.30 -2.13 1.93
CA LEU A 131 -1.45 -3.09 3.04
C LEU A 131 -1.13 -2.44 4.39
N LEU A 132 -0.07 -1.64 4.45
CA LEU A 132 0.30 -0.95 5.68
C LEU A 132 -0.79 0.03 6.13
N GLU A 133 -1.33 0.83 5.20
CA GLU A 133 -2.42 1.77 5.48
C GLU A 133 -3.65 1.03 6.01
N TYR A 134 -4.05 -0.07 5.36
CA TYR A 134 -5.14 -0.91 5.85
C TYR A 134 -4.88 -1.43 7.27
N LEU A 135 -3.70 -2.00 7.53
CA LEU A 135 -3.36 -2.51 8.86
C LEU A 135 -3.41 -1.42 9.92
N GLN A 136 -3.07 -0.17 9.60
CA GLN A 136 -3.19 0.93 10.55
C GLN A 136 -4.66 1.26 10.88
N THR A 137 -5.58 1.12 9.93
CA THR A 137 -7.01 1.41 10.17
C THR A 137 -7.71 0.42 11.11
N ILE A 138 -7.23 -0.83 11.20
CA ILE A 138 -7.86 -1.87 12.01
C ILE A 138 -7.35 -1.91 13.47
N GLN A 139 -6.54 -0.92 13.88
CA GLN A 139 -5.93 -0.90 15.21
C GLN A 139 -6.93 -0.54 16.30
N GLN A 140 -6.94 -1.34 17.37
CA GLN A 140 -7.70 -1.03 18.58
C GLN A 140 -6.97 0.02 19.41
N LYS A 141 -7.74 0.88 20.07
CA LYS A 141 -7.23 1.88 21.02
C LYS A 141 -7.53 1.45 22.46
N ARG A 142 -6.74 1.95 23.41
CA ARG A 142 -7.09 1.84 24.84
C ARG A 142 -8.40 2.59 25.06
N LYS A 143 -9.32 1.97 25.79
CA LYS A 143 -10.53 2.62 26.28
C LYS A 143 -10.22 3.46 27.50
#